data_AF-A0A401JGV1-F1
#
_entry.id   AF-A0A401JGV1-F1
#
_cell.length_a   1.000
_cell.length_b   1.000
_cell.length_c   1.000
_cell.angle_alpha   90.00
_cell.angle_beta   90.00
_cell.angle_gamma   90.00
#
_symmetry.space_group_name_H-M   'P 1'
#
loop_
_entity.id
_entity.type
_entity.pdbx_description
1 polymer ?
#
loop_
_entity_poly.entity_id
_entity_poly.type
_entity_poly.pdbx_seq_one_letter_code
_entity_poly.pdbx_strand_id
1 'polypeptide(L)'
;MYWTLKYEWLFYLTLPFIAWAYRDTAFSVLVLSTTALLFKFSLNIVLLSFVFGAVTAWLLDKNIQWLSRWAQSTLAALAVAMILVLIFWRMNTAYTVLASVMLFVLFFIVAAGNSLFGLLVSKPARLLGAMNYSIYLLHSPILFLLLYWVNLSISVARLSALNYWGLMSMAGIVLVLVASMTFRWVEYPFMPQRRAVVFH
;
A
#
# COMPACT_ATOMS: atom_id res chain seq x y z
N MET A 1 6.47 12.02 10.32
CA MET A 1 6.86 10.60 10.21
C MET A 1 7.20 9.99 11.58
N TYR A 2 6.38 10.18 12.62
CA TYR A 2 6.64 9.59 13.96
C TYR A 2 5.58 8.57 14.41
N TRP A 3 4.45 8.48 13.70
CA TRP A 3 3.32 7.66 14.13
C TRP A 3 3.40 6.19 13.68
N THR A 4 3.97 5.88 12.51
CA THR A 4 4.00 4.50 11.96
C THR A 4 5.15 3.65 12.48
N LEU A 5 6.28 4.26 12.88
CA LEU A 5 7.48 3.55 13.30
C LEU A 5 7.20 2.61 14.48
N LYS A 6 6.40 3.05 15.46
CA LYS A 6 5.97 2.20 16.59
C LYS A 6 5.27 0.92 16.13
N TYR A 7 4.39 1.03 15.13
CA TYR A 7 3.65 -0.11 14.59
C TYR A 7 4.53 -1.01 13.72
N GLU A 8 5.47 -0.44 12.97
CA GLU A 8 6.46 -1.21 12.20
C GLU A 8 7.34 -2.05 13.11
N TRP A 9 7.91 -1.47 14.17
CA TRP A 9 8.70 -2.23 15.15
C TRP A 9 7.87 -3.33 15.82
N LEU A 10 6.63 -3.02 16.21
CA LEU A 10 5.74 -4.02 16.80
C LEU A 10 5.48 -5.18 15.82
N PHE A 11 5.22 -4.87 14.54
CA PHE A 11 5.04 -5.88 13.50
C PHE A 11 6.31 -6.71 13.27
N TYR A 12 7.48 -6.08 13.19
CA TYR A 12 8.75 -6.81 13.03
C TYR A 12 9.03 -7.73 14.22
N LEU A 13 8.68 -7.32 15.43
CA LEU A 13 8.80 -8.14 16.63
C LEU A 13 7.83 -9.33 16.64
N THR A 14 6.67 -9.24 15.96
CA THR A 14 5.74 -10.38 15.87
C THR A 14 6.12 -11.38 14.77
N LEU A 15 6.93 -11.00 13.77
CA LEU A 15 7.33 -11.89 12.66
C LEU A 15 7.96 -13.22 13.08
N PRO A 16 8.88 -13.30 14.06
CA PRO A 16 9.43 -14.58 14.51
C PRO A 16 8.37 -15.52 15.08
N PHE A 17 7.40 -14.96 15.81
CA PHE A 17 6.28 -15.71 16.36
C PHE A 17 5.32 -16.18 15.27
N ILE A 18 5.08 -15.35 14.25
CA ILE A 18 4.29 -15.70 13.05
C ILE A 18 4.97 -16.82 12.27
N ALA A 19 6.27 -16.72 12.02
CA ALA A 19 7.05 -17.71 11.30
C ALA A 19 7.06 -19.06 12.03
N TRP A 20 7.19 -19.04 13.35
CA TRP A 20 7.06 -20.24 14.19
C TRP A 20 5.64 -20.83 14.16
N ALA A 21 4.62 -19.98 14.12
CA ALA A 21 3.20 -20.35 14.12
C ALA A 21 2.66 -20.83 12.75
N TYR A 22 3.41 -20.68 11.66
CA TYR A 22 2.97 -20.98 10.29
C TYR A 22 2.84 -22.48 9.97
N ARG A 23 2.82 -23.38 10.97
CA ARG A 23 2.83 -24.84 10.76
C ARG A 23 1.48 -25.58 10.79
N ASP A 24 0.36 -24.89 11.03
CA ASP A 24 -1.01 -25.15 10.47
C ASP A 24 -2.12 -24.53 11.35
N THR A 25 -2.05 -24.70 12.67
CA THR A 25 -3.09 -24.22 13.62
C THR A 25 -2.71 -22.94 14.33
N ALA A 26 -1.41 -22.68 14.49
CA ALA A 26 -0.91 -21.55 15.26
C ALA A 26 -1.06 -20.20 14.54
N PHE A 27 -1.11 -20.15 13.20
CA PHE A 27 -1.40 -18.92 12.46
C PHE A 27 -2.84 -18.44 12.70
N SER A 28 -3.82 -19.35 12.65
CA SER A 28 -5.21 -19.04 13.00
C SER A 28 -5.33 -18.59 14.46
N VAL A 29 -4.59 -19.20 15.39
CA VAL A 29 -4.55 -18.80 16.80
C VAL A 29 -3.86 -17.44 16.98
N LEU A 30 -2.82 -17.14 16.20
CA LEU A 30 -2.10 -15.87 16.25
C LEU A 30 -2.94 -14.72 15.68
N VAL A 31 -3.66 -14.97 14.58
CA VAL A 31 -4.67 -14.07 14.02
C VAL A 31 -5.82 -13.87 15.01
N LEU A 32 -6.35 -14.94 15.61
CA LEU A 32 -7.42 -14.86 16.61
C LEU A 32 -6.98 -14.12 17.88
N SER A 33 -5.76 -14.33 18.37
CA SER A 33 -5.22 -13.67 19.56
C SER A 33 -4.87 -12.22 19.31
N THR A 34 -4.28 -11.86 18.16
CA THR A 34 -4.11 -10.45 17.76
C THR A 34 -5.46 -9.76 17.59
N THR A 35 -6.45 -10.43 16.98
CA THR A 35 -7.82 -9.91 16.87
C THR A 35 -8.47 -9.70 18.26
N ALA A 36 -8.34 -10.66 19.17
CA ALA A 36 -8.88 -10.56 20.54
C ALA A 36 -8.21 -9.45 21.36
N LEU A 37 -6.89 -9.26 21.20
CA LEU A 37 -6.16 -8.16 21.84
C LEU A 37 -6.61 -6.79 21.28
N LEU A 38 -6.96 -6.70 20.00
CA LEU A 38 -7.49 -5.47 19.39
C LEU A 38 -8.86 -5.07 19.91
N PHE A 39 -9.75 -6.03 20.15
CA PHE A 39 -11.06 -5.76 20.77
C PHE A 39 -10.92 -5.33 22.24
N LYS A 40 -9.90 -5.82 22.96
CA LYS A 40 -9.70 -5.55 24.38
C LYS A 40 -8.99 -4.22 24.68
N PHE A 41 -8.05 -3.79 23.84
CA PHE A 41 -7.15 -2.65 24.12
C PHE A 41 -7.42 -1.38 23.30
N SER A 42 -8.61 -1.27 22.68
CA SER A 42 -9.05 -0.28 21.69
C SER A 42 -8.73 -0.67 20.24
N LEU A 43 -9.76 -0.60 19.38
CA LEU A 43 -9.68 -0.93 17.96
C LEU A 43 -8.71 0.02 17.26
N ASN A 44 -7.47 -0.44 17.11
CA ASN A 44 -6.47 0.27 16.35
C ASN A 44 -6.57 -0.14 14.88
N ILE A 45 -7.00 0.81 14.05
CA ILE A 45 -7.30 0.58 12.64
C ILE A 45 -6.05 0.14 11.86
N VAL A 46 -4.87 0.62 12.26
CA VAL A 46 -3.60 0.21 11.66
C VAL A 46 -3.34 -1.28 11.91
N LEU A 47 -3.59 -1.76 13.13
CA LEU A 47 -3.44 -3.18 13.47
C LEU A 47 -4.50 -4.05 12.79
N LEU A 48 -5.72 -3.52 12.58
CA LEU A 48 -6.74 -4.21 11.79
C LEU A 48 -6.27 -4.44 10.34
N SER A 49 -5.55 -3.49 9.73
CA SER A 49 -4.97 -3.67 8.38
C SER A 49 -3.94 -4.82 8.33
N PHE A 50 -3.15 -5.02 9.39
CA PHE A 50 -2.23 -6.15 9.48
C PHE A 50 -2.98 -7.49 9.58
N VAL A 51 -4.07 -7.55 10.35
CA VAL A 51 -4.95 -8.73 10.41
C VAL A 51 -5.53 -9.04 9.04
N PHE A 52 -6.03 -8.02 8.32
CA PHE A 52 -6.52 -8.18 6.96
C PHE A 52 -5.46 -8.72 6.00
N GLY A 53 -4.21 -8.21 6.07
CA GLY A 53 -3.10 -8.76 5.29
C GLY A 53 -2.80 -10.24 5.61
N ALA A 54 -2.84 -10.60 6.90
CA ALA A 54 -2.65 -11.99 7.35
C ALA A 54 -3.77 -12.91 6.84
N VAL A 55 -5.03 -12.47 6.92
CA VAL A 55 -6.18 -13.19 6.38
C VAL A 55 -6.06 -13.37 4.87
N THR A 56 -5.66 -12.33 4.13
CA THR A 56 -5.40 -12.42 2.68
C THR A 56 -4.35 -13.50 2.38
N ALA A 57 -3.22 -13.48 3.07
CA ALA A 57 -2.16 -14.47 2.86
C ALA A 57 -2.66 -15.90 3.11
N TRP A 58 -3.39 -16.12 4.20
CA TRP A 58 -3.96 -17.43 4.52
C TRP A 58 -5.00 -17.91 3.49
N LEU A 59 -5.89 -17.02 3.03
CA LEU A 59 -6.88 -17.35 2.00
C LEU A 59 -6.21 -17.74 0.67
N LEU A 60 -5.12 -17.07 0.31
CA LEU A 60 -4.36 -17.37 -0.91
C LEU A 60 -3.57 -18.67 -0.79
N ASP A 61 -2.99 -18.96 0.37
CA ASP A 61 -2.24 -20.19 0.65
C ASP A 61 -3.14 -21.45 0.58
N LYS A 62 -4.37 -21.36 1.10
CA LYS A 62 -5.36 -22.45 0.99
C LYS A 62 -5.81 -22.74 -0.45
N ASN A 63 -5.42 -21.91 -1.42
CA ASN A 63 -5.66 -22.08 -2.85
C ASN A 63 -7.12 -22.44 -3.20
N ILE A 64 -8.05 -21.72 -2.58
CA ILE A 64 -9.49 -21.93 -2.78
C ILE A 64 -9.86 -21.50 -4.21
N GLN A 65 -10.02 -22.49 -5.10
CA GLN A 65 -10.11 -22.26 -6.54
C GLN A 65 -11.25 -21.31 -6.95
N TRP A 66 -12.45 -21.46 -6.37
CA TRP A 66 -13.60 -20.64 -6.72
C TRP A 66 -13.36 -19.16 -6.37
N LEU A 67 -12.73 -18.90 -5.22
CA LEU A 67 -12.45 -17.56 -4.72
C LEU A 67 -11.38 -16.88 -5.58
N SER A 68 -10.32 -17.61 -5.93
CA SER A 68 -9.25 -17.13 -6.81
C SER A 68 -9.79 -16.78 -8.22
N ARG A 69 -10.61 -17.65 -8.81
CA ARG A 69 -11.25 -17.39 -10.12
C ARG A 69 -12.17 -16.17 -10.07
N TRP A 70 -12.98 -16.04 -9.02
CA TRP A 70 -13.83 -14.86 -8.83
C TRP A 70 -12.98 -13.60 -8.70
N ALA A 71 -11.93 -13.62 -7.87
CA ALA A 71 -11.07 -12.48 -7.64
C ALA A 71 -10.34 -12.03 -8.92
N GLN A 72 -10.00 -12.95 -9.83
CA GLN A 72 -9.38 -12.64 -11.13
C GLN A 72 -10.39 -12.21 -12.22
N SER A 73 -11.69 -12.24 -11.93
CA SER A 73 -12.72 -11.90 -12.91
C SER A 73 -12.79 -10.40 -13.24
N THR A 74 -13.41 -10.08 -14.38
CA THR A 74 -13.72 -8.70 -14.76
C THR A 74 -14.72 -8.04 -13.81
N LEU A 75 -15.64 -8.82 -13.23
CA LEU A 75 -16.58 -8.35 -12.21
C LEU A 75 -15.85 -7.89 -10.94
N ALA A 76 -14.84 -8.62 -10.50
CA ALA A 76 -14.01 -8.22 -9.37
C ALA A 76 -13.21 -6.94 -9.69
N ALA A 77 -12.71 -6.77 -10.92
CA ALA A 77 -12.06 -5.54 -11.34
C ALA A 77 -13.02 -4.32 -11.33
N LEU A 78 -14.27 -4.51 -11.78
CA LEU A 78 -15.32 -3.49 -11.69
C LEU A 78 -15.69 -3.17 -10.24
N ALA A 79 -15.77 -4.19 -9.38
CA ALA A 79 -16.01 -3.99 -7.96
C ALA A 79 -14.88 -3.17 -7.31
N VAL A 80 -13.62 -3.43 -7.65
CA VAL A 80 -12.48 -2.63 -7.20
C VAL A 80 -12.59 -1.18 -7.68
N ALA A 81 -12.93 -0.95 -8.96
CA ALA A 81 -13.13 0.39 -9.49
C ALA A 81 -14.25 1.14 -8.73
N MET A 82 -15.37 0.47 -8.45
CA MET A 82 -16.47 1.03 -7.67
C MET A 82 -16.05 1.35 -6.24
N ILE A 83 -15.32 0.44 -5.58
CA ILE A 83 -14.78 0.66 -4.23
C ILE A 83 -13.87 1.89 -4.20
N LEU A 84 -12.98 2.04 -5.18
CA LEU A 84 -12.10 3.22 -5.30
C LEU A 84 -12.91 4.50 -5.41
N VAL A 85 -13.92 4.54 -6.28
CA VAL A 85 -14.81 5.71 -6.42
C VAL A 85 -15.51 6.02 -5.10
N LEU A 86 -16.04 5.01 -4.40
CA LEU A 86 -16.71 5.21 -3.12
C LEU A 86 -15.77 5.75 -2.04
N ILE A 87 -14.54 5.25 -1.97
CA ILE A 87 -13.53 5.74 -1.04
C ILE A 87 -13.27 7.23 -1.31
N PHE A 88 -12.95 7.61 -2.55
CA PHE A 88 -12.63 9.01 -2.87
C PHE A 88 -13.82 9.96 -2.74
N TRP A 89 -15.05 9.48 -2.98
CA TRP A 89 -16.24 10.32 -2.91
C TRP A 89 -16.77 10.50 -1.48
N ARG A 90 -16.82 9.42 -0.69
CA ARG A 90 -17.56 9.40 0.59
C ARG A 90 -16.65 9.42 1.81
N MET A 91 -15.40 8.97 1.71
CA MET A 91 -14.55 8.81 2.89
C MET A 91 -13.67 10.04 3.08
N ASN A 92 -13.89 10.76 4.18
CA ASN A 92 -13.03 11.87 4.59
C ASN A 92 -11.72 11.41 5.26
N THR A 93 -11.65 10.14 5.65
CA THR A 93 -10.47 9.56 6.30
C THR A 93 -10.35 8.07 6.00
N ALA A 94 -9.11 7.60 5.84
CA ALA A 94 -8.79 6.19 5.71
C ALA A 94 -8.83 5.44 7.06
N TYR A 95 -8.84 6.18 8.17
CA TYR A 95 -8.87 5.61 9.53
C TYR A 95 -10.32 5.37 9.98
N THR A 96 -11.08 4.59 9.21
CA THR A 96 -12.36 4.02 9.66
C THR A 96 -12.39 2.52 9.42
N VAL A 97 -13.20 1.80 10.20
CA VAL A 97 -13.41 0.36 9.99
C VAL A 97 -13.98 0.09 8.60
N LEU A 98 -14.93 0.91 8.13
CA LEU A 98 -15.52 0.78 6.80
C LEU A 98 -14.48 0.95 5.68
N ALA A 99 -13.66 2.02 5.74
CA ALA A 99 -12.60 2.24 4.77
C ALA A 99 -11.58 1.09 4.79
N SER A 100 -11.27 0.54 5.97
CA SER A 100 -10.34 -0.58 6.12
C SER A 100 -10.86 -1.86 5.47
N VAL A 101 -12.15 -2.17 5.66
CA VAL A 101 -12.80 -3.32 5.01
C VAL A 101 -12.82 -3.15 3.49
N MET A 102 -13.15 -1.95 3.01
CA MET A 102 -13.12 -1.63 1.58
C MET A 102 -11.73 -1.81 0.97
N LEU A 103 -10.69 -1.29 1.66
CA LEU A 103 -9.29 -1.47 1.25
C LEU A 103 -8.87 -2.94 1.31
N PHE A 104 -9.29 -3.70 2.32
CA PHE A 104 -9.03 -5.13 2.41
C PHE A 104 -9.57 -5.88 1.19
N VAL A 105 -10.82 -5.65 0.79
CA VAL A 105 -11.41 -6.28 -0.40
C VAL A 105 -10.61 -5.92 -1.65
N LEU A 106 -10.24 -4.64 -1.80
CA LEU A 106 -9.40 -4.17 -2.90
C LEU A 106 -8.06 -4.90 -2.94
N PHE A 107 -7.31 -4.90 -1.83
CA PHE A 107 -5.99 -5.52 -1.75
C PHE A 107 -6.06 -7.04 -1.91
N PHE A 108 -7.10 -7.69 -1.40
CA PHE A 108 -7.32 -9.12 -1.60
C PHE A 108 -7.48 -9.46 -3.08
N ILE A 109 -8.33 -8.72 -3.81
CA ILE A 109 -8.55 -8.93 -5.25
C ILE A 109 -7.26 -8.73 -6.05
N VAL A 110 -6.49 -7.69 -5.73
CA VAL A 110 -5.19 -7.42 -6.36
C VAL A 110 -4.17 -8.52 -6.03
N ALA A 111 -4.06 -8.92 -4.76
CA ALA A 111 -3.13 -9.96 -4.32
C ALA A 111 -3.48 -11.35 -4.88
N ALA A 112 -4.76 -11.62 -5.14
CA ALA A 112 -5.23 -12.84 -5.82
C ALA A 112 -4.87 -12.91 -7.31
N GLY A 113 -4.24 -11.85 -7.86
CA GLY A 113 -3.71 -11.82 -9.23
C GLY A 113 -4.56 -11.05 -10.24
N ASN A 114 -5.55 -10.26 -9.81
CA ASN A 114 -6.30 -9.43 -10.74
C ASN A 114 -5.42 -8.31 -11.31
N SER A 115 -5.37 -8.19 -12.63
CA SER A 115 -4.53 -7.19 -13.32
C SER A 115 -5.19 -5.81 -13.45
N LEU A 116 -6.45 -5.65 -13.03
CA LEU A 116 -7.30 -4.47 -13.22
C LEU A 116 -7.27 -3.99 -14.68
N PHE A 117 -7.76 -4.83 -15.58
CA PHE A 117 -7.74 -4.58 -17.04
C PHE A 117 -6.32 -4.37 -17.59
N GLY A 118 -5.31 -5.01 -16.97
CA GLY A 118 -3.90 -4.90 -17.37
C GLY A 118 -3.16 -3.67 -16.81
N LEU A 119 -3.83 -2.77 -16.08
CA LEU A 119 -3.22 -1.56 -15.52
C LEU A 119 -2.07 -1.87 -14.57
N LEU A 120 -2.27 -2.83 -13.65
CA LEU A 120 -1.26 -3.20 -12.65
C LEU A 120 -0.08 -3.98 -13.24
N VAL A 121 -0.27 -4.59 -14.41
CA VAL A 121 0.77 -5.34 -15.13
C VAL A 121 1.47 -4.47 -16.19
N SER A 122 1.11 -3.19 -16.29
CA SER A 122 1.79 -2.27 -17.20
C SER A 122 3.24 -2.00 -16.76
N LYS A 123 4.14 -1.75 -17.72
CA LYS A 123 5.54 -1.40 -17.41
C LYS A 123 5.65 -0.18 -16.47
N PRO A 124 4.89 0.91 -16.67
CA PRO A 124 4.93 2.06 -15.76
C PRO A 124 4.46 1.73 -14.35
N ALA A 125 3.38 0.96 -14.18
CA ALA A 125 2.89 0.57 -12.86
C ALA A 125 3.90 -0.29 -12.10
N ARG A 126 4.53 -1.26 -12.78
CA ARG A 126 5.61 -2.07 -12.16
C ARG A 126 6.83 -1.23 -11.80
N LEU A 127 7.22 -0.27 -12.64
CA LEU A 127 8.34 0.63 -12.35
C LEU A 127 8.04 1.50 -11.13
N LEU A 128 6.84 2.12 -11.07
CA LEU A 128 6.37 2.90 -9.93
C LEU A 128 6.35 2.07 -8.64
N GLY A 129 5.90 0.82 -8.72
CA GLY A 129 5.94 -0.12 -7.60
C GLY A 129 7.37 -0.44 -7.14
N ALA A 130 8.29 -0.64 -8.08
CA ALA A 130 9.69 -0.94 -7.76
C ALA A 130 10.41 0.22 -7.04
N MET A 131 10.11 1.47 -7.43
CA MET A 131 10.69 2.68 -6.81
C MET A 131 9.83 3.28 -5.69
N ASN A 132 8.83 2.54 -5.19
CA ASN A 132 7.93 3.05 -4.13
C ASN A 132 8.70 3.43 -2.86
N TYR A 133 9.80 2.73 -2.56
CA TYR A 133 10.67 3.08 -1.44
C TYR A 133 11.35 4.45 -1.63
N SER A 134 11.94 4.71 -2.80
CA SER A 134 12.53 6.00 -3.13
C SER A 134 11.49 7.13 -3.06
N ILE A 135 10.29 6.89 -3.61
CA ILE A 135 9.18 7.85 -3.55
C ILE A 135 8.81 8.15 -2.09
N TYR A 136 8.70 7.12 -1.25
CA TYR A 136 8.37 7.25 0.17
C TYR A 136 9.43 8.06 0.94
N LEU A 137 10.72 7.90 0.65
CA LEU A 137 11.75 8.72 1.31
C LEU A 137 11.75 10.17 0.81
N LEU A 138 11.54 10.38 -0.48
CA LEU A 138 11.76 11.68 -1.13
C LEU A 138 10.53 12.57 -1.18
N HIS A 139 9.31 12.05 -1.02
CA HIS A 139 8.09 12.86 -1.16
C HIS A 139 8.05 14.04 -0.19
N SER A 140 8.32 13.80 1.09
CA SER A 140 8.28 14.84 2.14
C SER A 140 9.30 15.96 1.90
N PRO A 141 10.60 15.71 1.70
CA PRO A 141 11.57 16.77 1.44
C PRO A 141 11.31 17.51 0.12
N ILE A 142 10.93 16.80 -0.96
CA ILE A 142 10.64 17.45 -2.25
C ILE A 142 9.43 18.37 -2.15
N LEU A 143 8.33 17.89 -1.55
CA LEU A 143 7.14 18.71 -1.32
C LEU A 143 7.46 19.91 -0.43
N PHE A 144 8.19 19.71 0.67
CA PHE A 144 8.59 20.78 1.57
C PHE A 144 9.40 21.85 0.85
N LEU A 145 10.45 21.46 0.13
CA LEU A 145 11.31 22.39 -0.59
C LEU A 145 10.53 23.18 -1.63
N LEU A 146 9.73 22.52 -2.47
CA LEU A 146 8.95 23.19 -3.52
C LEU A 146 7.92 24.17 -2.94
N LEU A 147 7.18 23.75 -1.91
CA LEU A 147 6.21 24.63 -1.25
C LEU A 147 6.91 25.78 -0.53
N TYR A 148 8.04 25.54 0.13
CA TYR A 148 8.83 26.57 0.79
C TYR A 148 9.34 27.61 -0.22
N TRP A 149 9.95 27.18 -1.32
CA TRP A 149 10.45 28.07 -2.37
C TRP A 149 9.35 28.92 -3.00
N VAL A 150 8.19 28.33 -3.29
CA VAL A 150 7.05 29.11 -3.80
C VAL A 150 6.57 30.11 -2.74
N ASN A 151 6.49 29.68 -1.48
CA ASN A 151 6.03 30.52 -0.39
C ASN A 151 6.93 31.75 -0.13
N LEU A 152 8.23 31.66 -0.46
CA LEU A 152 9.14 32.81 -0.41
C LEU A 152 8.76 33.92 -1.40
N SER A 153 8.26 33.54 -2.58
CA SER A 153 7.87 34.50 -3.62
C SER A 153 6.41 34.94 -3.48
N ILE A 154 5.50 33.97 -3.30
CA ILE A 154 4.06 34.19 -3.19
C ILE A 154 3.54 33.25 -2.10
N SER A 155 2.91 33.82 -1.06
CA SER A 155 2.30 33.00 -0.01
C SER A 155 1.38 31.93 -0.62
N VAL A 156 1.69 30.66 -0.33
CA VAL A 156 0.97 29.50 -0.88
C VAL A 156 -0.52 29.55 -0.49
N ALA A 157 -0.82 30.13 0.68
CA ALA A 157 -2.20 30.32 1.15
C ALA A 157 -3.03 31.27 0.26
N ARG A 158 -2.40 32.08 -0.59
CA ARG A 158 -3.06 33.01 -1.53
C ARG A 158 -3.17 32.46 -2.95
N LEU A 159 -2.68 31.24 -3.20
CA LEU A 159 -2.78 30.65 -4.52
C LEU A 159 -4.24 30.30 -4.84
N SER A 160 -4.65 30.54 -6.09
CA SER A 160 -5.90 29.98 -6.60
C SER A 160 -5.83 28.45 -6.61
N ALA A 161 -7.00 27.79 -6.56
CA ALA A 161 -7.06 26.34 -6.58
C ALA A 161 -6.31 25.73 -7.78
N LEU A 162 -6.44 26.33 -8.97
CA LEU A 162 -5.76 25.87 -10.18
C LEU A 162 -4.23 25.94 -10.05
N ASN A 163 -3.71 27.06 -9.52
CA ASN A 163 -2.26 27.23 -9.35
C ASN A 163 -1.70 26.29 -8.28
N TYR A 164 -2.45 26.06 -7.20
CA TYR A 164 -2.08 25.09 -6.18
C TYR A 164 -2.02 23.67 -6.75
N TRP A 165 -3.06 23.23 -7.47
CA TRP A 165 -3.06 21.91 -8.11
C TRP A 165 -1.99 21.76 -9.20
N GLY A 166 -1.70 22.83 -9.94
CA GLY A 166 -0.58 22.87 -10.88
C GLY A 166 0.77 22.68 -10.18
N LEU A 167 1.00 23.38 -9.06
CA LEU A 167 2.19 23.22 -8.23
C LEU A 167 2.33 21.81 -7.67
N MET A 168 1.24 21.23 -7.15
CA MET A 168 1.24 19.85 -6.63
C MET A 168 1.50 18.81 -7.75
N SER A 169 0.95 19.04 -8.94
CA SER A 169 1.21 18.18 -10.11
C SER A 169 2.67 18.26 -10.55
N MET A 170 3.25 19.47 -10.60
CA MET A 170 4.67 19.67 -10.86
C MET A 170 5.54 18.98 -9.80
N ALA A 171 5.17 19.10 -8.52
CA ALA A 171 5.87 18.42 -7.44
C ALA A 171 5.82 16.89 -7.59
N GLY A 172 4.69 16.33 -8.01
CA GLY A 172 4.57 14.91 -8.32
C GLY A 172 5.47 14.45 -9.46
N ILE A 173 5.57 15.24 -10.54
CA ILE A 173 6.47 14.95 -11.67
C ILE A 173 7.93 14.98 -11.21
N VAL A 174 8.34 16.03 -10.50
CA VAL A 174 9.69 16.16 -9.96
C VAL A 174 10.01 15.00 -9.02
N LEU A 175 9.08 14.64 -8.13
CA LEU A 175 9.22 13.50 -7.23
C LEU A 175 9.48 12.20 -8.00
N VAL A 176 8.68 11.89 -9.02
CA VAL A 176 8.84 10.68 -9.82
C VAL A 176 10.19 10.67 -10.55
N LEU A 177 10.63 11.80 -11.10
CA LEU A 177 11.92 11.90 -11.78
C LEU A 177 13.10 11.70 -10.82
N VAL A 178 13.11 12.40 -9.70
CA VAL A 178 14.19 12.30 -8.70
C VAL A 178 14.19 10.93 -8.04
N ALA A 179 13.01 10.35 -7.75
CA ALA A 179 12.89 8.99 -7.26
C ALA A 179 13.41 7.97 -8.27
N SER A 180 13.09 8.11 -9.56
CA SER A 180 13.61 7.23 -10.63
C SER A 180 15.14 7.27 -10.72
N MET A 181 15.72 8.48 -10.63
CA MET A 181 17.16 8.69 -10.64
C MET A 181 17.84 8.04 -9.42
N THR A 182 17.29 8.30 -8.23
CA THR A 182 17.80 7.74 -6.97
C THR A 182 17.67 6.22 -6.96
N PHE A 183 16.52 5.68 -7.38
CA PHE A 183 16.31 4.25 -7.52
C PHE A 183 17.36 3.62 -8.44
N ARG A 184 17.61 4.21 -9.62
CA ARG A 184 18.54 3.66 -10.60
C ARG A 184 20.00 3.67 -10.12
N TRP A 185 20.43 4.72 -9.42
CA TRP A 185 21.84 4.89 -9.04
C TRP A 185 22.18 4.41 -7.65
N VAL A 186 21.22 4.37 -6.74
CA VAL A 186 21.43 3.97 -5.34
C VAL A 186 20.83 2.59 -5.10
N GLU A 187 19.54 2.38 -5.36
CA GLU A 187 18.88 1.14 -4.94
C GLU A 187 19.14 -0.04 -5.88
N TYR A 188 18.99 0.19 -7.18
CA TYR A 188 19.11 -0.84 -8.21
C TYR A 188 20.45 -1.60 -8.21
N PRO A 189 21.62 -0.95 -8.00
CA PRO A 189 22.90 -1.66 -7.92
C PRO A 189 23.03 -2.63 -6.74
N PHE A 190 22.35 -2.37 -5.63
CA PHE A 190 22.39 -3.22 -4.43
C PHE A 190 21.24 -4.23 -4.37
N MET A 191 20.27 -4.15 -5.30
CA MET A 191 19.25 -5.18 -5.39
C MET A 191 19.86 -6.45 -6.00
N PRO A 192 19.75 -7.61 -5.32
CA PRO A 192 20.16 -8.87 -5.93
C PRO A 192 19.35 -9.04 -7.22
N GLN A 193 20.05 -9.15 -8.34
CA GLN A 193 19.44 -9.51 -9.61
C GLN A 193 18.74 -10.84 -9.39
N ARG A 194 17.40 -10.82 -9.25
CA ARG A 194 16.63 -12.05 -9.15
C ARG A 194 16.95 -12.85 -10.41
N ARG A 195 17.72 -13.93 -10.26
CA ARG A 195 17.78 -14.97 -11.28
C ARG A 195 16.33 -15.32 -11.56
N ALA A 196 15.91 -15.20 -12.82
CA ALA A 196 14.59 -15.62 -13.23
C ALA A 196 14.41 -17.05 -12.72
N VAL A 197 13.48 -17.25 -11.78
CA VAL A 197 13.05 -18.59 -11.40
C VAL A 197 12.34 -19.11 -12.64
N VAL A 198 13.06 -19.93 -13.41
CA VAL A 198 12.51 -20.67 -14.54
C VAL A 198 11.53 -21.66 -13.93
N PHE A 199 10.24 -21.40 -14.09
CA PHE A 199 9.22 -22.42 -13.88
C PHE A 199 9.41 -23.44 -15.01
N HIS A 200 9.96 -24.60 -14.65
CA HIS A 200 9.88 -25.82 -15.47
C HIS A 200 8.53 -26.49 -15.25
#